data_AF-A0A2V9I2P2-F1
#
_entry.id   AF-A0A2V9I2P2-F1
#
_cell.length_a   1.000
_cell.length_b   1.000
_cell.length_c   1.000
_cell.angle_alpha   90.00
_cell.angle_beta   90.00
_cell.angle_gamma   90.00
#
_symmetry.space_group_name_H-M   'P 1'
#
loop_
_entity.id
_entity.type
_entity.pdbx_description
1 polymer ?
#
loop_
_entity_poly.entity_id
_entity_poly.type
_entity_poly.pdbx_seq_one_letter_code
_entity_poly.pdbx_strand_id
1 'polypeptide(L)'
;MQHEAGWPAMGALINGEAAWLMHVRYEGDAGFSTRNPLYAGPEKAVIEYYLSNGQRDEYPASWNITTAEAIRGLQYFLEEEAMAPWLHWHEERP
;
A
#
# COMPACT_ATOMS: atom_id res chain seq x y z
N MET A 1 22.48 -12.74 -4.50
CA MET A 1 21.96 -13.27 -3.21
C MET A 1 20.52 -12.87 -3.14
N GLN A 2 19.59 -13.80 -3.41
CA GLN A 2 18.20 -13.60 -3.02
C GLN A 2 18.20 -13.77 -1.50
N HIS A 3 17.99 -12.69 -0.76
CA HIS A 3 17.54 -12.84 0.61
C HIS A 3 16.16 -13.50 0.52
N GLU A 4 15.93 -14.61 1.21
CA GLU A 4 14.57 -14.94 1.63
C GLU A 4 14.16 -13.75 2.51
N ALA A 5 13.49 -12.76 1.93
CA ALA A 5 12.87 -11.72 2.71
C ALA A 5 11.85 -12.45 3.61
N GLY A 6 12.07 -12.36 4.93
CA GLY A 6 11.13 -12.91 5.90
C GLY A 6 9.78 -12.24 5.73
N TRP A 7 8.72 -13.00 5.99
CA TRP A 7 7.39 -12.44 6.19
C TRP A 7 7.26 -12.00 7.66
N PRO A 8 6.43 -11.00 7.99
CA PRO A 8 5.57 -10.23 7.09
C PRO A 8 6.35 -9.26 6.18
N ALA A 9 5.75 -8.86 5.07
CA ALA A 9 6.33 -7.90 4.12
C ALA A 9 5.39 -6.73 3.87
N MET A 10 5.96 -5.52 3.73
CA MET A 10 5.24 -4.30 3.39
C MET A 10 5.79 -3.71 2.08
N GLY A 11 4.92 -3.58 1.09
CA GLY A 11 5.17 -2.85 -0.16
C GLY A 11 4.55 -1.46 -0.12
N ALA A 12 5.22 -0.49 -0.75
CA ALA A 12 4.72 0.87 -0.88
C ALA A 12 4.89 1.39 -2.31
N LEU A 13 3.83 1.97 -2.85
CA LEU A 13 3.86 2.78 -4.06
C LEU A 13 3.62 4.23 -3.65
N ILE A 14 4.50 5.15 -4.05
CA ILE A 14 4.44 6.56 -3.67
C ILE A 14 4.59 7.42 -4.94
N ASN A 15 3.62 8.31 -5.18
CA ASN A 15 3.63 9.27 -6.28
C ASN A 15 3.09 10.63 -5.79
N GLY A 16 3.99 11.60 -5.66
CA GLY A 16 3.64 12.94 -5.18
C GLY A 16 3.04 12.90 -3.77
N GLU A 17 1.79 13.32 -3.63
CA GLU A 17 1.07 13.30 -2.34
C GLU A 17 0.28 12.00 -2.11
N ALA A 18 0.16 11.14 -3.12
CA ALA A 18 -0.60 9.90 -3.06
C ALA A 18 0.32 8.70 -2.81
N ALA A 19 -0.15 7.78 -1.97
CA ALA A 19 0.55 6.54 -1.71
C ALA A 19 -0.43 5.38 -1.50
N TRP A 20 0.05 4.17 -1.74
CA TRP A 20 -0.67 2.92 -1.50
C TRP A 20 0.27 1.92 -0.82
N LEU A 21 -0.21 1.31 0.26
CA LEU A 21 0.53 0.26 0.97
C LEU A 21 -0.12 -1.09 0.76
N MET A 22 0.72 -2.12 0.69
CA MET A 22 0.33 -3.53 0.66
C MET A 22 1.09 -4.30 1.72
N HIS A 23 0.36 -5.00 2.59
CA HIS A 23 0.91 -5.86 3.63
C HIS A 23 0.61 -7.32 3.28
N VAL A 24 1.61 -8.18 3.35
CA VAL A 24 1.50 -9.62 3.07
C VAL A 24 2.08 -10.41 4.24
N ARG A 25 1.34 -11.38 4.78
CA ARG A 25 1.72 -12.07 6.02
C ARG A 25 2.57 -13.32 5.80
N TYR A 26 2.45 -13.97 4.65
CA TYR A 26 3.17 -15.20 4.29
C TYR A 26 3.09 -15.43 2.77
N GLU A 27 3.86 -16.39 2.27
CA GLU A 27 3.88 -16.73 0.84
C GLU A 27 2.51 -17.23 0.36
N GLY A 28 1.98 -16.61 -0.70
CA GLY A 28 0.66 -16.92 -1.24
C GLY A 28 -0.51 -16.23 -0.53
N ASP A 29 -0.26 -15.40 0.49
CA ASP A 29 -1.28 -14.49 1.04
C ASP A 29 -1.63 -13.43 -0.01
N ALA A 30 -2.92 -13.26 -0.32
CA ALA A 30 -3.40 -12.20 -1.21
C ALA A 30 -3.09 -10.81 -0.63
N GLY A 31 -2.95 -10.74 0.71
CA GLY A 31 -2.51 -9.57 1.44
C GLY A 31 -3.63 -8.60 1.76
N PHE A 32 -3.23 -7.46 2.28
CA PHE A 32 -4.10 -6.35 2.64
C PHE A 32 -3.56 -5.10 1.98
N SER A 33 -4.45 -4.24 1.52
CA SER A 33 -4.02 -2.95 1.00
C SER A 33 -4.86 -1.79 1.50
N THR A 34 -4.30 -0.59 1.43
CA THR A 34 -4.96 0.59 1.99
C THR A 34 -6.18 1.01 1.17
N ARG A 35 -7.17 1.58 1.85
CA ARG A 35 -8.21 2.41 1.23
C ARG A 35 -8.28 3.75 1.93
N ASN A 36 -8.81 4.74 1.24
CA ASN A 36 -9.09 6.05 1.77
C ASN A 36 -10.60 6.23 1.94
N PRO A 37 -11.16 5.96 3.14
CA PRO A 37 -12.59 6.12 3.40
C PRO A 37 -13.05 7.58 3.36
N LEU A 38 -12.13 8.54 3.36
CA LEU A 38 -12.41 9.98 3.30
C LEU A 38 -12.30 10.53 1.88
N TYR A 39 -12.04 9.68 0.87
CA TYR A 39 -11.94 10.12 -0.50
C TYR A 39 -13.29 10.67 -1.00
N ALA A 40 -13.29 11.95 -1.38
CA ALA A 40 -14.47 12.68 -1.87
C ALA A 40 -14.35 13.09 -3.35
N GLY A 41 -13.36 12.57 -4.07
CA GLY A 41 -13.14 12.87 -5.49
C GLY A 41 -13.99 12.01 -6.43
N PRO A 42 -13.77 12.12 -7.75
CA PRO A 42 -14.50 11.32 -8.74
C PRO A 42 -14.26 9.81 -8.57
N GLU A 43 -15.33 9.02 -8.71
CA GLU A 43 -15.30 7.55 -8.57
C GLU A 43 -14.33 6.87 -9.53
N LYS A 44 -14.19 7.41 -10.74
CA LYS A 44 -13.34 6.86 -11.81
C LYS A 44 -11.93 7.47 -11.85
N ALA A 45 -11.57 8.32 -10.89
CA ALA A 45 -10.23 8.87 -10.85
C ALA A 45 -9.22 7.76 -10.49
N VAL A 46 -8.06 7.79 -11.13
CA VAL A 46 -6.97 6.84 -10.92
C VAL A 46 -5.69 7.59 -10.57
N ILE A 47 -4.82 6.93 -9.80
CA ILE A 47 -3.44 7.33 -9.57
C ILE A 47 -2.55 6.36 -10.33
N GLU A 48 -1.64 6.92 -11.13
CA GLU A 48 -0.65 6.15 -11.87
C GLU A 48 0.63 6.01 -11.04
N TYR A 49 1.23 4.83 -11.05
CA TYR A 49 2.55 4.58 -10.47
C TYR A 49 3.49 4.06 -11.55
N TYR A 50 4.64 4.71 -11.69
CA TYR A 50 5.66 4.32 -12.66
C TYR A 50 6.84 3.68 -11.92
N LEU A 51 7.05 2.39 -12.17
CA LEU A 51 8.17 1.65 -11.62
C LEU A 51 9.42 1.80 -12.48
N SER A 52 10.59 1.56 -11.90
CA SER A 52 11.89 1.70 -12.59
C SER A 52 12.08 0.74 -13.76
N ASN A 53 11.30 -0.36 -13.80
CA ASN A 53 11.26 -1.29 -14.92
C ASN A 53 10.34 -0.83 -16.08
N GLY A 54 9.77 0.38 -15.99
CA GLY A 54 8.86 0.94 -16.99
C GLY A 54 7.40 0.46 -16.85
N GLN A 55 7.10 -0.37 -15.85
CA GLN A 55 5.73 -0.77 -15.56
C GLN A 55 4.93 0.44 -15.08
N ARG A 56 3.70 0.55 -15.59
CA ARG A 56 2.72 1.54 -15.19
C ARG A 56 1.53 0.81 -14.55
N ASP A 57 1.33 1.07 -13.26
CA ASP A 57 0.18 0.58 -12.52
C ASP A 57 -0.84 1.68 -12.32
N GLU A 58 -2.12 1.34 -12.43
CA GLU A 58 -3.23 2.26 -12.24
C GLU A 58 -4.12 1.76 -11.11
N TYR A 59 -4.29 2.57 -10.07
CA TYR A 59 -5.16 2.25 -8.93
C TYR A 59 -6.24 3.31 -8.75
N PRO A 60 -7.47 2.93 -8.35
CA PRO A 60 -8.50 3.91 -8.00
C PRO A 60 -7.98 4.92 -6.97
N ALA A 61 -8.24 6.21 -7.17
CA ALA A 61 -7.79 7.25 -6.24
C ALA A 61 -8.34 7.04 -4.82
N SER A 62 -9.51 6.41 -4.69
CA SER A 62 -10.12 6.01 -3.40
C SER A 62 -9.31 4.96 -2.63
N TRP A 63 -8.31 4.33 -3.23
CA TRP A 63 -7.42 3.38 -2.55
C TRP A 63 -6.19 4.06 -1.95
N ASN A 64 -5.91 5.28 -2.37
CA ASN A 64 -4.65 5.96 -2.07
C ASN A 64 -4.80 6.85 -0.84
N ILE A 65 -3.92 6.63 0.12
CA ILE A 65 -3.74 7.47 1.31
C ILE A 65 -2.74 8.58 1.00
N THR A 66 -2.54 9.50 1.94
CA THR A 66 -1.49 10.50 1.78
C THR A 66 -0.10 9.87 1.93
N THR A 67 0.91 10.45 1.28
CA THR A 67 2.30 10.04 1.46
C THR A 67 2.76 10.17 2.91
N ALA A 68 2.25 11.16 3.64
CA ALA A 68 2.53 11.32 5.06
C ALA A 68 1.98 10.14 5.90
N GLU A 69 0.76 9.70 5.62
CA GLU A 69 0.18 8.52 6.27
C GLU A 69 0.92 7.23 5.91
N ALA A 70 1.37 7.09 4.65
CA ALA A 70 2.13 5.94 4.21
C ALA A 70 3.49 5.86 4.92
N ILE A 71 4.22 6.97 5.03
CA ILE A 71 5.50 7.03 5.77
C ILE A 71 5.29 6.66 7.24
N ARG A 72 4.24 7.21 7.87
CA ARG A 72 3.91 6.87 9.27
C ARG A 72 3.55 5.39 9.43
N GLY A 73 2.82 4.82 8.46
CA GLY A 73 2.48 3.39 8.44
C GLY A 73 3.71 2.50 8.26
N LEU A 74 4.66 2.89 7.40
CA LEU A 74 5.92 2.19 7.21
C LEU A 74 6.78 2.21 8.47
N GLN A 75 6.87 3.34 9.16
CA GLN A 75 7.56 3.45 10.45
C GLN A 75 6.98 2.47 11.48
N TYR A 76 5.65 2.45 11.60
CA TYR A 76 4.96 1.51 12.48
C TYR A 76 5.25 0.04 12.11
N PHE A 77 5.26 -0.29 10.82
CA PHE A 77 5.60 -1.64 10.37
C PHE A 77 7.04 -2.03 10.74
N LEU A 78 7.99 -1.11 10.64
CA LEU A 78 9.38 -1.37 11.02
C LEU A 78 9.57 -1.55 12.54
N GLU A 79 8.72 -0.92 13.35
CA GLU A 79 8.77 -0.98 14.81
C GLU A 79 8.03 -2.19 15.37
N GLU A 80 6.86 -2.51 14.81
CA GLU A 80 5.90 -3.46 15.38
C GLU A 80 5.66 -4.70 14.49
N GLU A 81 6.21 -4.74 13.28
CA GLU A 81 5.98 -5.78 12.26
C GLU A 81 4.48 -6.04 11.99
N ALA A 82 3.67 -4.99 12.10
CA ALA A 82 2.22 -5.08 12.03
C ALA A 82 1.57 -4.00 11.15
N MET A 83 0.33 -4.24 10.75
CA MET A 83 -0.51 -3.25 10.08
C MET A 83 -0.84 -2.09 11.03
N ALA A 84 -0.58 -0.86 10.59
CA ALA A 84 -0.88 0.33 11.37
C ALA A 84 -2.40 0.44 11.65
N PRO A 85 -2.85 0.48 12.92
CA PRO A 85 -4.25 0.33 13.29
C PRO A 85 -5.13 1.53 12.94
N TRP A 86 -4.53 2.68 12.61
CA TRP A 86 -5.27 3.87 12.17
C TRP A 86 -5.51 3.92 10.66
N LEU A 87 -4.84 3.08 9.87
CA LEU A 87 -5.08 2.99 8.43
C LEU A 87 -6.27 2.06 8.17
N HIS A 88 -7.00 2.34 7.10
CA HIS A 88 -8.08 1.46 6.65
C HIS A 88 -7.52 0.39 5.72
N TRP A 89 -7.43 -0.84 6.21
CA TRP A 89 -6.95 -2.00 5.45
C TRP A 89 -8.12 -2.77 4.85
N HIS A 90 -8.01 -3.07 3.56
CA HIS A 90 -8.90 -3.95 2.83
C HIS A 90 -8.21 -5.30 2.62
N GLU A 91 -8.84 -6.39 3.03
CA GLU A 91 -8.37 -7.75 2.75
C GLU A 91 -8.56 -8.06 1.26
N GLU A 92 -7.46 -8.32 0.56
CA GLU A 92 -7.52 -8.73 -0.83
C GLU A 92 -7.97 -10.18 -0.92
N ARG A 93 -8.82 -10.47 -1.92
CA ARG A 93 -9.31 -11.83 -2.18
C ARG A 93 -8.71 -12.32 -3.50
N PRO A 94 -8.36 -13.62 -3.59
CA PRO A 94 -7.88 -14.22 -4.84
C PRO A 94 -8.90 -14.16 -5.98
#